data_AF-A0A8T9E8F9-F1
#
_entry.id   AF-A0A8T9E8F9-F1
#
_cell.length_a   1.000
_cell.length_b   1.000
_cell.length_c   1.000
_cell.angle_alpha   90.00
_cell.angle_beta   90.00
_cell.angle_gamma   90.00
#
_symmetry.space_group_name_H-M   'P 1'
#
loop_
_entity.id
_entity.type
_entity.pdbx_description
1 polymer ?
#
loop_
_entity_poly.entity_id
_entity_poly.type
_entity_poly.pdbx_seq_one_letter_code
_entity_poly.pdbx_strand_id
1 'polypeptide(L)'
;SHSLRYFITGVSRPGRGEPRFIAVGYVDDTQFVRFDSDAESPRMEPRAPWMEQEGPEYWEEETRKVKETAQTFRVSLGNLRGYYNQSEAGSHTYQWMYGCDLGPDGRLLRGYHQFAYDGKDYIALNRDLRSWTAAGEAAQN
;
A
#
# COMPACT_ATOMS: atom_id res chain seq x y z
N SER A 1 14.10 -8.41 18.05
CA SER A 1 13.02 -8.60 17.06
C SER A 1 12.86 -7.32 16.30
N HIS A 2 12.57 -7.41 15.01
CA HIS A 2 12.41 -6.25 14.14
C HIS A 2 11.20 -6.44 13.25
N SER A 3 10.73 -5.38 12.59
CA SER A 3 9.65 -5.45 11.62
C SER A 3 9.86 -4.51 10.45
N LEU A 4 9.25 -4.86 9.32
CA LEU A 4 9.17 -4.03 8.13
C LEU A 4 7.69 -3.93 7.74
N ARG A 5 7.17 -2.73 7.56
CA ARG A 5 5.78 -2.50 7.15
C ARG A 5 5.68 -1.43 6.09
N TYR A 6 4.90 -1.70 5.06
CA TYR A 6 4.49 -0.72 4.07
C TYR A 6 2.99 -0.50 4.17
N PHE A 7 2.58 0.77 4.11
CA PHE A 7 1.19 1.17 4.04
C PHE A 7 0.98 1.97 2.76
N ILE A 8 0.13 1.45 1.89
CA ILE A 8 -0.19 2.05 0.60
C ILE A 8 -1.66 2.42 0.61
N THR A 9 -1.97 3.64 0.21
CA THR A 9 -3.33 4.20 0.21
C THR A 9 -3.60 4.91 -1.11
N GLY A 10 -4.68 4.52 -1.78
CA GLY A 10 -5.26 5.24 -2.91
C GLY A 10 -6.61 5.83 -2.53
N VAL A 11 -6.83 7.11 -2.84
CA VAL A 11 -8.07 7.83 -2.53
C VAL A 11 -8.65 8.38 -3.83
N SER A 12 -9.83 7.90 -4.24
CA SER A 12 -10.51 8.44 -5.41
C SER A 12 -11.02 9.86 -5.13
N ARG A 13 -10.95 10.73 -6.14
CA ARG A 13 -11.31 12.15 -6.01
C ARG A 13 -12.27 12.56 -7.13
N PRO A 14 -13.56 12.20 -7.05
CA PRO A 14 -14.55 12.55 -8.07
C PRO A 14 -14.52 14.05 -8.40
N GLY A 15 -14.45 14.37 -9.68
CA GLY A 15 -14.39 15.75 -10.18
C GLY A 15 -13.09 16.51 -9.91
N ARG A 16 -12.06 15.87 -9.35
CA ARG A 16 -10.74 16.50 -9.04
C ARG A 16 -9.55 15.77 -9.68
N GLY A 17 -9.80 14.94 -10.68
CA GLY A 17 -8.79 14.23 -11.45
C GLY A 17 -8.45 12.85 -10.90
N GLU A 18 -7.19 12.44 -11.07
CA GLU A 18 -6.69 11.12 -10.70
C GLU A 18 -6.75 10.89 -9.17
N PRO A 19 -6.91 9.63 -8.71
CA PRO A 19 -6.80 9.29 -7.31
C PRO A 19 -5.49 9.78 -6.69
N ARG A 20 -5.54 10.25 -5.43
CA ARG A 20 -4.30 10.51 -4.68
C ARG A 20 -3.73 9.17 -4.25
N PHE A 21 -2.43 8.98 -4.42
CA PHE A 21 -1.73 7.77 -4.04
C PHE A 21 -0.58 8.11 -3.10
N ILE A 22 -0.53 7.42 -1.96
CA ILE A 22 0.51 7.59 -0.93
C ILE A 22 1.05 6.20 -0.59
N ALA A 23 2.37 6.07 -0.53
CA ALA A 23 3.04 4.89 0.02
C ALA A 23 4.02 5.33 1.11
N VAL A 24 4.03 4.63 2.23
CA VAL A 24 4.99 4.86 3.33
C VAL A 24 5.55 3.53 3.80
N GLY A 25 6.84 3.52 4.15
CA GLY A 25 7.53 2.36 4.69
C GLY A 25 8.10 2.63 6.07
N TYR A 26 8.02 1.63 6.95
CA TYR A 26 8.53 1.64 8.32
C TYR A 26 9.46 0.47 8.54
N VAL A 27 10.64 0.74 9.11
CA VAL A 27 11.46 -0.26 9.79
C VAL A 27 11.26 -0.03 11.28
N ASP A 28 10.77 -1.05 11.98
CA ASP A 28 10.22 -0.92 13.32
C ASP A 28 9.20 0.22 13.36
N ASP A 29 9.37 1.19 14.26
CA ASP A 29 8.49 2.36 14.38
C ASP A 29 9.03 3.59 13.63
N THR A 30 10.10 3.43 12.83
CA THR A 30 10.75 4.54 12.12
C THR A 30 10.33 4.55 10.66
N GLN A 31 9.66 5.62 10.23
CA GLN A 31 9.38 5.83 8.82
C GLN A 31 10.68 6.07 8.06
N PHE A 32 10.96 5.26 7.04
CA PHE A 32 12.21 5.35 6.28
C PHE A 32 12.02 5.79 4.84
N VAL A 33 10.83 5.58 4.27
CA VAL A 33 10.49 6.02 2.91
C VAL A 33 9.08 6.58 2.80
N ARG A 34 8.89 7.47 1.82
CA ARG A 34 7.58 8.03 1.45
C ARG A 34 7.50 8.31 -0.05
N PHE A 35 6.34 8.03 -0.63
CA PHE A 35 5.91 8.54 -1.92
C PHE A 35 4.56 9.26 -1.77
N ASP A 36 4.37 10.37 -2.49
CA ASP A 36 3.10 11.09 -2.60
C ASP A 36 2.87 11.52 -4.05
N SER A 37 1.77 11.07 -4.65
CA SER A 37 1.44 11.40 -6.04
C SER A 37 1.13 12.88 -6.26
N ASP A 38 0.76 13.60 -5.20
CA ASP A 38 0.43 15.03 -5.27
C ASP A 38 1.65 15.94 -5.05
N ALA A 39 2.85 15.37 -4.84
CA ALA A 39 4.07 16.16 -4.78
C ALA A 39 4.37 16.82 -6.13
N GLU A 40 5.08 17.96 -6.12
CA GLU A 40 5.47 18.66 -7.36
C GLU A 40 6.32 17.78 -8.28
N SER A 41 7.19 16.94 -7.70
CA SER A 41 7.98 15.94 -8.41
C SER A 41 7.79 14.57 -7.74
N PRO A 42 6.75 13.79 -8.11
CA PRO A 42 6.45 12.52 -7.46
C PRO A 42 7.57 11.50 -7.65
N ARG A 43 8.26 11.19 -6.55
CA ARG A 43 9.32 10.17 -6.45
C ARG A 43 9.32 9.55 -5.05
N MET A 44 9.93 8.38 -4.93
CA MET A 44 10.20 7.79 -3.61
C MET A 44 11.28 8.62 -2.93
N GLU A 45 11.08 8.97 -1.67
CA GLU A 45 11.97 9.84 -0.92
C GLU A 45 12.40 9.20 0.41
N PRO A 46 13.66 9.43 0.83
CA PRO A 46 14.11 9.03 2.16
C PRO A 46 13.37 9.81 3.24
N ARG A 47 13.15 9.15 4.38
CA ARG A 47 12.59 9.72 5.61
C ARG A 47 13.42 9.42 6.85
N ALA A 48 14.50 8.66 6.69
CA ALA A 48 15.48 8.40 7.73
C ALA A 48 16.91 8.62 7.20
N PRO A 49 17.86 9.11 8.03
CA PRO A 49 19.22 9.45 7.57
C PRO A 49 19.97 8.29 6.92
N TRP A 50 19.75 7.07 7.41
CA TRP A 50 20.39 5.85 6.88
C TRP A 50 19.89 5.47 5.49
N MET A 51 18.80 6.05 4.99
CA MET A 51 18.38 5.87 3.60
C MET A 51 19.13 6.78 2.63
N GLU A 52 19.73 7.88 3.08
CA GLU A 52 20.47 8.80 2.20
C GLU A 52 21.73 8.17 1.59
N GLN A 53 22.19 7.04 2.14
CA GLN A 53 23.31 6.27 1.61
C GLN A 53 22.96 5.46 0.35
N GLU A 54 21.67 5.25 0.08
CA GLU A 54 21.22 4.49 -1.09
C GLU A 54 21.48 5.27 -2.39
N GLY A 55 21.96 4.55 -3.40
CA GLY A 55 22.32 5.11 -4.71
C GLY A 55 21.11 5.55 -5.55
N PRO A 56 21.34 6.35 -6.59
CA PRO A 56 20.27 6.82 -7.49
C PRO A 56 19.50 5.66 -8.14
N GLU A 57 20.15 4.54 -8.44
CA GLU A 57 19.53 3.36 -9.05
C GLU A 57 18.41 2.77 -8.16
N TYR A 58 18.63 2.73 -6.84
CA TYR A 58 17.63 2.29 -5.87
C TYR A 58 16.40 3.21 -5.92
N TRP A 59 16.62 4.52 -5.87
CA TRP A 59 15.53 5.51 -5.86
C TRP A 59 14.75 5.53 -7.17
N GLU A 60 15.41 5.36 -8.31
CA GLU A 60 14.77 5.25 -9.61
C GLU A 60 13.90 3.99 -9.70
N GLU A 61 14.42 2.84 -9.25
CA GLU A 61 13.69 1.58 -9.25
C GLU A 61 12.46 1.63 -8.33
N GLU A 62 12.62 2.10 -7.09
CA GLU A 62 11.51 2.22 -6.14
C GLU A 62 10.47 3.24 -6.59
N THR A 63 10.92 4.34 -7.22
CA THR A 63 10.02 5.32 -7.84
C THR A 63 9.23 4.71 -9.00
N ARG A 64 9.84 3.87 -9.82
CA ARG A 64 9.15 3.19 -10.92
C ARG A 64 8.10 2.21 -10.38
N LYS A 65 8.48 1.33 -9.45
CA LYS A 65 7.56 0.34 -8.84
C LYS A 65 6.34 1.00 -8.18
N VAL A 66 6.55 2.08 -7.44
CA VAL A 66 5.46 2.77 -6.74
C VAL A 66 4.52 3.49 -7.72
N LYS A 67 5.03 4.02 -8.85
CA LYS A 67 4.21 4.58 -9.91
C LYS A 67 3.38 3.52 -10.65
N GLU A 68 3.94 2.34 -10.89
CA GLU A 68 3.20 1.19 -11.44
C GLU A 68 2.08 0.77 -10.49
N THR A 69 2.38 0.68 -9.18
CA THR A 69 1.40 0.36 -8.14
C THR A 69 0.26 1.40 -8.09
N ALA A 70 0.58 2.69 -8.26
CA ALA A 70 -0.43 3.75 -8.33
C ALA A 70 -1.44 3.54 -9.47
N GLN A 71 -0.99 3.05 -10.64
CA GLN A 71 -1.89 2.71 -11.74
C GLN A 71 -2.77 1.50 -11.40
N THR A 72 -2.23 0.47 -10.75
CA THR A 72 -3.01 -0.67 -10.26
C THR A 72 -4.08 -0.22 -9.26
N PHE A 73 -3.77 0.71 -8.36
CA PHE A 73 -4.74 1.26 -7.41
C PHE A 73 -5.85 2.05 -8.08
N ARG A 74 -5.54 2.82 -9.12
CA ARG A 74 -6.55 3.52 -9.92
C ARG A 74 -7.57 2.54 -10.51
N VAL A 75 -7.09 1.46 -11.14
CA VAL A 75 -7.97 0.42 -11.70
C VAL A 75 -8.76 -0.29 -10.61
N SER A 76 -8.10 -0.64 -9.50
CA SER A 76 -8.73 -1.34 -8.37
C SER A 76 -9.86 -0.52 -7.73
N LEU A 77 -9.67 0.79 -7.56
CA LEU A 77 -10.71 1.69 -7.07
C LEU A 77 -11.95 1.72 -7.99
N GLY A 78 -11.75 1.65 -9.31
CA GLY A 78 -12.84 1.55 -10.29
C GLY A 78 -13.60 0.22 -10.18
N ASN A 79 -12.87 -0.89 -10.05
CA ASN A 79 -13.46 -2.23 -9.90
C ASN A 79 -14.24 -2.37 -8.59
N LEU A 80 -13.65 -1.96 -7.46
CA LEU A 80 -14.28 -2.02 -6.14
C LEU A 80 -15.57 -1.19 -6.10
N ARG A 81 -15.55 0.03 -6.65
CA ARG A 81 -16.77 0.84 -6.80
C ARG A 81 -17.87 0.08 -7.55
N GLY A 82 -17.50 -0.64 -8.61
CA GLY A 82 -18.40 -1.50 -9.38
C GLY A 82 -18.94 -2.68 -8.57
N TYR A 83 -18.08 -3.44 -7.88
CA TYR A 83 -18.48 -4.58 -7.05
C TYR A 83 -19.46 -4.20 -5.95
N TYR A 84 -19.32 -3.00 -5.37
CA TYR A 84 -20.21 -2.50 -4.34
C TYR A 84 -21.39 -1.67 -4.90
N ASN A 85 -21.55 -1.57 -6.23
CA ASN A 85 -22.58 -0.77 -6.90
C ASN A 85 -22.66 0.68 -6.37
N GLN A 86 -21.50 1.29 -6.12
CA GLN A 86 -21.39 2.62 -5.52
C GLN A 86 -21.44 3.74 -6.59
N SER A 87 -21.97 4.89 -6.20
CA SER A 87 -22.13 6.05 -7.09
C SER A 87 -20.79 6.67 -7.52
N GLU A 88 -20.75 7.30 -8.70
CA GLU A 88 -19.54 7.98 -9.17
C GLU A 88 -19.16 9.23 -8.37
N ALA A 89 -20.11 9.83 -7.65
CA ALA A 89 -19.90 11.02 -6.85
C ALA A 89 -19.18 10.72 -5.51
N GLY A 90 -19.09 9.45 -5.11
CA GLY A 90 -18.46 9.02 -3.86
C GLY A 90 -16.94 9.02 -3.92
N SER A 91 -16.29 9.58 -2.90
CA SER A 91 -14.86 9.39 -2.67
C SER A 91 -14.65 8.10 -1.89
N HIS A 92 -13.73 7.27 -2.37
CA HIS A 92 -13.46 5.93 -1.85
C HIS A 92 -11.98 5.77 -1.57
N THR A 93 -11.66 4.96 -0.56
CA THR A 93 -10.28 4.71 -0.13
C THR A 93 -9.98 3.22 -0.23
N TYR A 94 -8.91 2.88 -0.95
CA TYR A 94 -8.37 1.53 -1.02
C TYR A 94 -6.99 1.50 -0.37
N GLN A 95 -6.76 0.52 0.49
CA GLN A 95 -5.52 0.41 1.26
C GLN A 95 -4.93 -0.99 1.13
N TRP A 96 -3.61 -1.04 1.09
CA TRP A 96 -2.82 -2.27 1.14
C TRP A 96 -1.73 -2.12 2.19
N MET A 97 -1.70 -3.04 3.14
CA MET A 97 -0.63 -3.19 4.11
C MET A 97 0.08 -4.51 3.87
N TYR A 98 1.40 -4.47 3.70
CA TYR A 98 2.22 -5.66 3.66
C TYR A 98 3.50 -5.46 4.48
N GLY A 99 4.11 -6.57 4.88
CA GLY A 99 5.27 -6.50 5.75
C GLY A 99 5.61 -7.83 6.41
N CYS A 100 6.54 -7.78 7.36
CA CYS A 100 6.94 -8.93 8.14
C CYS A 100 7.42 -8.56 9.54
N ASP A 101 7.35 -9.53 10.45
CA ASP A 101 8.02 -9.52 11.75
C ASP A 101 9.15 -10.57 11.74
N LEU A 102 10.32 -10.18 12.24
CA LEU A 102 11.50 -11.01 12.41
C LEU A 102 11.80 -11.23 13.89
N GLY A 103 12.19 -12.47 14.22
CA GLY A 103 12.60 -12.86 15.55
C GLY A 103 13.97 -12.29 15.94
N PRO A 104 14.40 -12.46 17.21
CA PRO A 104 15.73 -12.06 17.65
C PRO A 104 16.86 -12.76 16.89
N ASP A 105 16.59 -13.93 16.31
CA ASP A 105 17.50 -14.72 15.48
C ASP A 105 17.45 -14.33 13.98
N GLY A 106 16.71 -13.28 13.63
CA GLY A 106 16.53 -12.79 12.26
C GLY A 106 15.60 -13.66 11.40
N ARG A 107 14.99 -14.71 11.95
CA ARG A 107 14.07 -15.57 11.20
C ARG A 107 12.68 -14.95 11.10
N LEU A 108 12.00 -15.24 9.98
CA LEU A 108 10.63 -14.82 9.75
C LEU A 108 9.69 -15.42 10.80
N LEU A 109 9.01 -14.57 11.57
CA LEU A 109 7.96 -14.96 12.49
C LEU A 109 6.57 -14.84 11.86
N ARG A 110 6.36 -13.79 11.05
CA ARG A 110 5.07 -13.52 10.44
C ARG A 110 5.20 -12.67 9.19
N GLY A 111 4.43 -13.02 8.15
CA GLY A 111 4.20 -12.16 6.99
C GLY A 111 2.80 -11.54 7.03
N TYR A 112 2.65 -10.41 6.35
CA TYR A 112 1.40 -9.67 6.21
C TYR A 112 1.14 -9.30 4.76
N HIS A 113 -0.12 -9.43 4.33
CA HIS A 113 -0.61 -8.95 3.06
C HIS A 113 -2.12 -8.73 3.18
N GLN A 114 -2.53 -7.49 3.44
CA GLN A 114 -3.88 -7.15 3.89
C GLN A 114 -4.42 -5.98 3.08
N PHE A 115 -5.66 -6.11 2.60
CA PHE A 115 -6.35 -5.06 1.88
C PHE A 115 -7.58 -4.60 2.64
N ALA A 116 -7.85 -3.30 2.57
CA ALA A 116 -9.02 -2.67 3.14
C ALA A 116 -9.66 -1.70 2.13
N TYR A 117 -10.98 -1.58 2.18
CA TYR A 117 -11.75 -0.69 1.34
C TYR A 117 -12.73 0.13 2.19
N ASP A 118 -12.71 1.45 2.04
CA ASP A 118 -13.48 2.42 2.83
C ASP A 118 -13.37 2.20 4.37
N GLY A 119 -12.14 1.88 4.82
CA GLY A 119 -11.82 1.67 6.23
C GLY A 119 -12.27 0.33 6.81
N LYS A 120 -12.79 -0.58 5.98
CA LYS A 120 -13.17 -1.94 6.38
C LYS A 120 -12.25 -2.97 5.75
N ASP A 121 -12.00 -4.07 6.45
CA ASP A 121 -11.27 -5.20 5.90
C ASP A 121 -11.92 -5.68 4.60
N TYR A 122 -11.09 -6.03 3.61
CA TYR A 122 -11.53 -6.55 2.32
C TYR A 122 -11.03 -7.99 2.14
N ILE A 123 -9.71 -8.21 2.06
CA ILE A 123 -9.12 -9.54 1.99
C ILE A 123 -7.73 -9.55 2.64
N ALA A 124 -7.42 -10.61 3.39
CA ALA A 124 -6.16 -10.72 4.13
C ALA A 124 -5.53 -12.10 4.01
N LEU A 125 -4.21 -12.13 3.81
CA LEU A 125 -3.42 -13.37 3.82
C LEU A 125 -3.33 -13.91 5.25
N ASN A 126 -3.64 -15.20 5.40
CA ASN A 126 -3.61 -15.88 6.68
C ASN A 126 -2.17 -16.15 7.15
N ARG A 127 -2.04 -16.52 8.43
CA ARG A 127 -0.74 -16.79 9.06
C ARG A 127 0.06 -17.92 8.39
N ASP A 128 -0.63 -18.82 7.68
CA ASP A 128 -0.01 -19.91 6.94
C ASP A 128 0.66 -19.46 5.63
N LEU A 129 0.48 -18.19 5.25
CA LEU A 129 0.96 -17.57 4.01
C LEU A 129 0.47 -18.27 2.74
N ARG A 130 -0.65 -19.01 2.82
CA ARG A 130 -1.17 -19.85 1.73
C ARG A 130 -2.67 -19.70 1.53
N SER A 131 -3.41 -19.37 2.58
CA SER A 131 -4.85 -19.16 2.51
C SER A 131 -5.22 -17.71 2.75
N TRP A 132 -6.42 -17.32 2.31
CA TRP A 132 -6.94 -15.97 2.42
C TRP A 132 -8.22 -15.95 3.25
N THR A 133 -8.43 -14.88 3.99
CA THR A 133 -9.71 -14.54 4.62
C THR A 133 -10.31 -13.37 3.88
N ALA A 134 -11.49 -13.57 3.29
CA ALA A 134 -12.26 -12.56 2.57
C ALA A 134 -13.37 -11.98 3.47
N ALA A 135 -13.58 -10.67 3.40
CA ALA A 135 -14.62 -9.96 4.12
C ALA A 135 -15.80 -9.66 3.17
N GLY A 136 -16.85 -10.46 3.27
CA GLY A 136 -18.06 -10.32 2.46
C GLY A 136 -17.94 -10.93 1.06
N GLU A 137 -19.05 -10.93 0.32
CA GLU A 137 -19.15 -11.59 -1.00
C GLU A 137 -18.31 -10.90 -2.07
N ALA A 138 -18.21 -9.57 -2.04
CA ALA A 138 -17.41 -8.82 -3.02
C ALA A 138 -15.93 -9.22 -3.01
N ALA A 139 -15.39 -9.62 -1.86
CA ALA A 139 -14.01 -10.08 -1.71
C ALA A 139 -13.79 -11.55 -2.12
N GLN A 140 -14.85 -12.29 -2.46
CA GLN A 140 -14.78 -13.67 -2.95
C GLN A 140 -14.83 -13.79 -4.48
N ASN A 141 -15.10 -12.68 -5.17
CA ASN A 141 -15.23 -12.60 -6.63
C ASN A 141 -13.90 -12.33 -7.35
#